data_AF-A0A8T3AF18-F1
#
_entry.id   AF-A0A8T3AF18-F1
#
_cell.length_a   1.000
_cell.length_b   1.000
_cell.length_c   1.000
_cell.angle_alpha   90.00
_cell.angle_beta   90.00
_cell.angle_gamma   90.00
#
_symmetry.space_group_name_H-M   'P 1'
#
loop_
_entity.id
_entity.type
_entity.pdbx_description
1 polymer ?
#
loop_
_entity_poly.entity_id
_entity_poly.type
_entity_poly.pdbx_seq_one_letter_code
_entity_poly.pdbx_strand_id
1 'polypeptide(L)'
;MAPYRLLPFFLLLLLSSSTAFQSSSYTPHRSLILVQQQPLILRYHNGPLLKGNLTLHILWYGKFTPSQRAAISDFIVSLSSSSKLPPPSAASWWATTAAYPGGAAVISIGHEIFDASYSLGRSLTTASLRRLARRAAGGPIKNAIAAVFTSADVAVDGFCMSSCGVHGAARNSGVKFPYIWVGNAAVQCPGQCAWPYALPEYGPPGAAPLVAPSGDVGVEGIVINLATLIAGVVTNPYGRGYFQGPAAAPLEAVTACTGIFGSGAYPGYPGKVLVDTKSGASYNARGVNGREYLLPAMWDPKTFNCATLV
;
A
#
# COMPACT_ATOMS: atom_id res chain seq x y z
N MET A 1 -40.62 55.54 -65.23
CA MET A 1 -40.84 54.67 -66.40
C MET A 1 -41.09 53.25 -65.91
N ALA A 2 -42.33 52.80 -66.11
CA ALA A 2 -42.89 51.44 -66.18
C ALA A 2 -42.58 50.32 -65.13
N PRO A 3 -43.56 49.41 -64.88
CA PRO A 3 -43.69 48.59 -63.66
C PRO A 3 -43.62 47.05 -63.87
N TYR A 4 -43.65 46.31 -62.76
CA TYR A 4 -44.00 44.89 -62.50
C TYR A 4 -44.33 43.91 -63.66
N ARG A 5 -43.79 42.67 -63.56
CA ARG A 5 -44.38 41.34 -63.90
C ARG A 5 -43.34 40.23 -63.53
N LEU A 6 -43.58 39.33 -62.56
CA LEU A 6 -44.33 38.05 -62.55
C LEU A 6 -43.70 36.85 -63.32
N LEU A 7 -43.45 35.77 -62.56
CA LEU A 7 -43.34 34.32 -62.85
C LEU A 7 -42.07 33.75 -63.55
N PRO A 8 -41.76 32.43 -63.46
CA PRO A 8 -42.39 31.34 -62.67
C PRO A 8 -41.43 30.37 -61.92
N PHE A 9 -42.06 29.60 -61.03
CA PHE A 9 -41.63 28.35 -60.39
C PHE A 9 -41.25 27.25 -61.41
N PHE A 10 -40.13 26.56 -61.20
CA PHE A 10 -39.87 25.24 -61.79
C PHE A 10 -39.49 24.24 -60.68
N LEU A 11 -40.36 23.24 -60.50
CA LEU A 11 -40.15 22.04 -59.71
C LEU A 11 -39.07 21.16 -60.37
N LEU A 12 -38.08 20.71 -59.61
CA LEU A 12 -37.21 19.58 -59.98
C LEU A 12 -37.21 18.56 -58.84
N LEU A 13 -37.93 17.46 -59.07
CA LEU A 13 -37.87 16.24 -58.26
C LEU A 13 -36.51 15.56 -58.49
N LEU A 14 -35.75 15.36 -57.40
CA LEU A 14 -34.61 14.44 -57.38
C LEU A 14 -34.96 13.26 -56.48
N LEU A 15 -35.19 12.10 -57.10
CA LEU A 15 -35.21 10.80 -56.43
C LEU A 15 -33.77 10.41 -56.09
N SER A 16 -33.46 10.25 -54.80
CA SER A 16 -32.22 9.61 -54.35
C SER A 16 -32.55 8.33 -53.59
N SER A 17 -32.13 7.22 -54.19
CA SER A 17 -32.33 5.83 -53.81
C SER A 17 -31.61 5.47 -52.50
N SER A 18 -32.32 4.88 -51.55
CA SER A 18 -31.74 4.37 -50.29
C SER A 18 -31.03 3.04 -50.52
N THR A 19 -29.70 3.03 -50.55
CA THR A 19 -28.92 1.78 -50.44
C THR A 19 -28.80 1.38 -48.97
N ALA A 20 -29.47 0.30 -48.58
CA ALA A 20 -29.31 -0.31 -47.26
C ALA A 20 -27.96 -1.02 -47.16
N PHE A 21 -26.99 -0.41 -46.49
CA PHE A 21 -25.78 -1.11 -46.05
C PHE A 21 -26.11 -1.94 -44.81
N GLN A 22 -26.31 -3.25 -44.99
CA GLN A 22 -26.33 -4.20 -43.87
C GLN A 22 -24.93 -4.28 -43.26
N SER A 23 -24.76 -3.62 -42.12
CA SER A 23 -23.56 -3.73 -41.30
C SER A 23 -23.67 -5.00 -40.46
N SER A 24 -23.03 -6.08 -40.87
CA SER A 24 -22.85 -7.26 -40.02
C SER A 24 -22.03 -6.89 -38.80
N SER A 25 -22.69 -6.69 -37.66
CA SER A 25 -22.04 -6.48 -36.37
C SER A 25 -21.33 -7.76 -35.92
N TYR A 26 -20.05 -7.90 -36.26
CA TYR A 26 -19.13 -8.84 -35.63
C TYR A 26 -18.94 -8.41 -34.16
N THR A 27 -19.60 -9.09 -33.23
CA THR A 27 -19.22 -9.05 -31.82
C THR A 27 -17.90 -9.82 -31.66
N PRO A 28 -16.77 -9.18 -31.33
CA PRO A 28 -15.56 -9.92 -31.03
C PRO A 28 -15.81 -10.71 -29.75
N HIS A 29 -15.78 -12.04 -29.84
CA HIS A 29 -15.70 -12.90 -28.68
C HIS A 29 -14.44 -12.50 -27.90
N ARG A 30 -14.63 -11.79 -26.78
CA ARG A 30 -13.55 -11.44 -25.86
C ARG A 30 -13.18 -12.70 -25.10
N SER A 31 -12.27 -13.48 -25.67
CA SER A 31 -11.67 -14.63 -24.99
C SER A 31 -10.99 -14.14 -23.71
N LEU A 32 -11.59 -14.43 -22.56
CA LEU A 32 -10.93 -14.32 -21.27
C LEU A 32 -9.91 -15.45 -21.19
N ILE A 33 -8.74 -15.23 -21.78
CA ILE A 33 -7.61 -16.13 -21.61
C ILE A 33 -7.18 -15.98 -20.15
N LEU A 34 -7.32 -17.06 -19.38
CA LEU A 34 -6.68 -17.17 -18.08
C LEU A 34 -5.16 -17.15 -18.35
N VAL A 35 -4.54 -15.98 -18.20
CA VAL A 35 -3.09 -15.87 -18.26
C VAL A 35 -2.54 -16.75 -17.15
N GLN A 36 -1.83 -17.81 -17.53
CA GLN A 36 -1.16 -18.67 -16.56
C GLN A 36 -0.12 -17.82 -15.84
N GLN A 37 -0.44 -17.40 -14.62
CA GLN A 37 0.49 -16.64 -13.79
C GLN A 37 1.72 -17.51 -13.57
N GLN A 38 2.91 -16.92 -13.76
CA GLN A 38 4.13 -17.56 -13.32
C GLN A 38 3.97 -17.91 -11.83
N PRO A 39 4.43 -19.10 -11.40
CA PRO A 39 4.35 -19.47 -10.00
C PRO A 39 5.05 -18.39 -9.17
N LEU A 40 4.33 -17.83 -8.21
CA LEU A 40 4.87 -16.81 -7.32
C LEU A 40 5.82 -17.49 -6.33
N ILE A 41 7.12 -17.34 -6.57
CA ILE A 41 8.18 -17.94 -5.77
C ILE A 41 9.20 -16.85 -5.44
N LEU A 42 9.19 -16.42 -4.18
CA LEU A 42 10.20 -15.51 -3.67
C LEU A 42 11.49 -16.30 -3.41
N ARG A 43 12.48 -16.09 -4.27
CA ARG A 43 13.80 -16.73 -4.11
C ARG A 43 14.57 -16.03 -3.00
N TYR A 44 15.38 -16.81 -2.26
CA TYR A 44 16.34 -16.25 -1.31
C TYR A 44 17.66 -15.95 -2.00
N HIS A 45 18.18 -14.73 -1.81
CA HIS A 45 19.38 -14.24 -2.50
C HIS A 45 20.62 -14.16 -1.58
N ASN A 46 20.64 -15.03 -0.56
CA ASN A 46 21.77 -15.27 0.36
C ASN A 46 22.26 -14.01 1.12
N GLY A 47 21.38 -13.05 1.36
CA GLY A 47 21.65 -11.84 2.13
C GLY A 47 21.09 -11.88 3.54
N PRO A 48 21.39 -10.88 4.38
CA PRO A 48 20.95 -10.87 5.77
C PRO A 48 19.44 -10.74 5.86
N LEU A 49 18.83 -11.41 6.84
CA LEU A 49 17.46 -11.18 7.31
C LEU A 49 17.50 -10.58 8.71
N LEU A 50 16.46 -9.86 9.11
CA LEU A 50 16.33 -9.38 10.48
C LEU A 50 15.57 -10.41 11.33
N LYS A 51 15.98 -10.58 12.59
CA LYS A 51 15.40 -11.58 13.50
C LYS A 51 15.61 -11.20 14.96
N GLY A 52 14.90 -11.90 15.86
CA GLY A 52 14.95 -11.64 17.29
C GLY A 52 14.25 -10.33 17.65
N ASN A 53 14.70 -9.70 18.73
CA ASN A 53 14.11 -8.44 19.19
C ASN A 53 14.63 -7.28 18.34
N LEU A 54 13.73 -6.64 17.60
CA LEU A 54 14.01 -5.48 16.76
C LEU A 54 13.34 -4.24 17.35
N THR A 55 14.12 -3.18 17.53
CA THR A 55 13.58 -1.90 18.00
C THR A 55 13.29 -0.98 16.80
N LEU A 56 12.09 -0.40 16.73
CA LEU A 56 11.70 0.57 15.73
C LEU A 56 11.80 1.98 16.33
N HIS A 57 12.80 2.76 15.90
CA HIS A 57 12.95 4.16 16.30
C HIS A 57 12.19 5.05 15.33
N ILE A 58 11.29 5.90 15.83
CA ILE A 58 10.31 6.59 15.00
C ILE A 58 10.64 8.08 14.92
N LEU A 59 10.53 8.66 13.73
CA LEU A 59 10.48 10.10 13.53
C LEU A 59 9.18 10.48 12.84
N TRP A 60 8.40 11.32 13.52
CA TRP A 60 7.17 11.94 13.01
C TRP A 60 7.51 13.28 12.37
N TYR A 61 7.46 13.36 11.06
CA TYR A 61 7.82 14.54 10.29
C TYR A 61 6.57 15.30 9.83
N GLY A 62 6.37 16.50 10.38
CA GLY A 62 5.19 17.32 10.19
C GLY A 62 4.11 17.10 11.25
N LYS A 63 2.87 17.48 10.94
CA LYS A 63 1.78 17.54 11.92
C LYS A 63 0.95 16.26 11.93
N PHE A 64 1.14 15.46 12.97
CA PHE A 64 0.28 14.31 13.28
C PHE A 64 -0.55 14.61 14.53
N THR A 65 -1.85 14.29 14.48
CA THR A 65 -2.68 14.35 15.68
C THR A 65 -2.26 13.26 16.68
N PRO A 66 -2.59 13.41 17.98
CA PRO A 66 -2.41 12.33 18.94
C PRO A 66 -3.11 11.03 18.54
N SER A 67 -4.32 11.11 17.94
CA SER A 67 -5.07 9.92 17.50
C SER A 67 -4.42 9.19 16.34
N GLN A 68 -3.86 9.91 15.37
CA GLN A 68 -3.10 9.33 14.25
C GLN A 68 -1.87 8.58 14.75
N ARG A 69 -1.07 9.23 15.62
CA ARG A 69 0.12 8.59 16.21
C ARG A 69 -0.25 7.36 17.02
N ALA A 70 -1.29 7.45 17.85
CA ALA A 70 -1.75 6.32 18.66
C ALA A 70 -2.16 5.12 17.78
N ALA A 71 -2.92 5.33 16.71
CA ALA A 71 -3.32 4.24 15.82
C ALA A 71 -2.13 3.53 15.15
N ILE A 72 -1.12 4.29 14.70
CA ILE A 72 0.08 3.74 14.06
C ILE A 72 0.98 3.03 15.09
N SER A 73 1.18 3.62 16.27
CA SER A 73 1.95 3.00 17.36
C SER A 73 1.26 1.75 17.91
N ASP A 74 -0.06 1.77 18.08
CA ASP A 74 -0.86 0.61 18.48
C ASP A 74 -0.73 -0.52 17.45
N PHE A 75 -0.68 -0.21 16.14
CA PHE A 75 -0.45 -1.21 15.11
C PHE A 75 0.91 -1.90 15.29
N ILE A 76 1.98 -1.11 15.47
CA ILE A 76 3.33 -1.66 15.69
C ILE A 76 3.36 -2.56 16.93
N VAL A 77 2.73 -2.15 18.03
CA VAL A 77 2.62 -2.96 19.25
C VAL A 77 1.80 -4.24 19.01
N SER A 78 0.78 -4.17 18.15
CA SER A 78 -0.09 -5.30 17.82
C SER A 78 0.61 -6.41 17.03
N LEU A 79 1.76 -6.14 16.40
CA LEU A 79 2.58 -7.16 15.74
C LEU A 79 3.26 -8.10 16.75
N SER A 80 3.37 -7.70 18.02
CA SER A 80 4.00 -8.52 19.05
C SER A 80 3.20 -9.80 19.32
N SER A 81 3.88 -10.95 19.31
CA SER A 81 3.33 -12.26 19.67
C SER A 81 2.89 -12.35 21.14
N SER A 82 3.29 -11.40 21.98
CA SER A 82 2.83 -11.29 23.36
C SER A 82 1.37 -10.83 23.48
N SER A 83 0.79 -10.27 22.41
CA SER A 83 -0.62 -9.92 22.37
C SER A 83 -1.47 -11.19 22.31
N LYS A 84 -2.18 -11.51 23.41
CA LYS A 84 -3.09 -12.68 23.51
C LYS A 84 -4.40 -12.49 22.73
N LEU A 85 -4.36 -11.73 21.64
CA LEU A 85 -5.56 -11.41 20.86
C LEU A 85 -6.00 -12.64 20.06
N PRO A 86 -7.29 -13.00 20.09
CA PRO A 86 -7.79 -14.12 19.29
C PRO A 86 -7.63 -13.81 17.79
N PRO A 87 -7.26 -14.81 16.97
CA PRO A 87 -7.21 -14.63 15.52
C PRO A 87 -8.62 -14.35 14.95
N PRO A 88 -8.72 -13.60 13.84
CA PRO A 88 -7.59 -13.02 13.11
C PRO A 88 -7.05 -11.74 13.76
N SER A 89 -5.73 -11.66 13.94
CA SER A 89 -5.04 -10.56 14.62
C SER A 89 -3.79 -10.11 13.88
N ALA A 90 -3.31 -8.89 14.17
CA ALA A 90 -2.06 -8.39 13.59
C ALA A 90 -0.87 -9.27 13.98
N ALA A 91 -0.88 -9.87 15.18
CA ALA A 91 0.11 -10.83 15.61
C ALA A 91 0.05 -12.15 14.83
N SER A 92 -1.15 -12.68 14.51
CA SER A 92 -1.26 -13.88 13.68
C SER A 92 -0.81 -13.62 12.23
N TRP A 93 -1.02 -12.41 11.72
CA TRP A 93 -0.48 -11.98 10.44
C TRP A 93 1.06 -11.90 10.46
N TRP A 94 1.60 -11.27 11.51
CA TRP A 94 3.05 -11.14 11.70
C TRP A 94 3.75 -12.48 11.85
N ALA A 95 3.09 -13.47 12.47
CA ALA A 95 3.64 -14.83 12.63
C ALA A 95 4.06 -15.49 11.30
N THR A 96 3.51 -15.06 10.16
CA THR A 96 3.93 -15.50 8.82
C THR A 96 5.41 -15.21 8.57
N THR A 97 5.98 -14.12 9.09
CA THR A 97 7.41 -13.82 8.91
C THR A 97 8.33 -14.88 9.54
N ALA A 98 7.85 -15.59 10.57
CA ALA A 98 8.62 -16.67 11.20
C ALA A 98 8.76 -17.92 10.31
N ALA A 99 7.96 -18.04 9.25
CA ALA A 99 8.10 -19.09 8.26
C ALA A 99 9.31 -18.88 7.32
N TYR A 100 9.83 -17.65 7.24
CA TYR A 100 11.02 -17.35 6.45
C TYR A 100 12.29 -17.88 7.15
N PRO A 101 13.20 -18.55 6.41
CA PRO A 101 14.51 -19.00 6.89
C PRO A 101 15.38 -17.88 7.49
N GLY A 102 15.19 -17.61 8.77
CA GLY A 102 15.80 -16.52 9.52
C GLY A 102 15.32 -16.50 10.97
N GLY A 103 14.08 -16.94 11.20
CA GLY A 103 13.46 -17.03 12.51
C GLY A 103 12.54 -15.84 12.80
N ALA A 104 11.78 -15.93 13.89
CA ALA A 104 10.82 -14.90 14.27
C ALA A 104 11.51 -13.57 14.60
N ALA A 105 10.85 -12.47 14.23
CA ALA A 105 11.19 -11.13 14.67
C ALA A 105 10.11 -10.64 15.64
N VAL A 106 10.51 -9.97 16.71
CA VAL A 106 9.59 -9.29 17.65
C VAL A 106 9.89 -7.81 17.55
N ILE A 107 8.88 -7.01 17.19
CA ILE A 107 9.02 -5.57 17.05
C ILE A 107 8.62 -4.90 18.36
N SER A 108 9.43 -3.95 18.82
CA SER A 108 9.09 -3.00 19.88
C SER A 108 9.35 -1.57 19.40
N ILE A 109 8.60 -0.61 19.94
CA ILE A 109 8.87 0.82 19.71
C ILE A 109 10.03 1.25 20.61
N GLY A 110 10.99 1.96 20.02
CA GLY A 110 12.08 2.61 20.74
C GLY A 110 11.75 4.07 21.07
N HIS A 111 12.76 4.94 21.05
CA HIS A 111 12.51 6.38 21.18
C HIS A 111 11.78 6.95 19.95
N GLU A 112 11.05 8.04 20.18
CA GLU A 112 10.30 8.77 19.17
C GLU A 112 10.78 10.23 19.09
N ILE A 113 10.88 10.75 17.88
CA ILE A 113 11.24 12.14 17.59
C ILE A 113 10.09 12.82 16.89
N PHE A 114 9.71 14.01 17.36
CA PHE A 114 8.68 14.84 16.74
C PHE A 114 9.33 16.03 16.02
N ASP A 115 9.01 16.21 14.75
CA ASP A 115 9.47 17.33 13.93
C ASP A 115 8.28 18.04 13.28
N ALA A 116 7.48 18.68 14.13
CA ALA A 116 6.33 19.49 13.68
C ALA A 116 6.75 20.81 12.99
N SER A 117 8.04 21.16 13.07
CA SER A 117 8.64 22.35 12.45
C SER A 117 9.04 22.17 11.00
N TYR A 118 8.99 20.94 10.46
CA TYR A 118 9.46 20.61 9.11
C TYR A 118 10.93 21.01 8.91
N SER A 119 11.85 20.46 9.72
CA SER A 119 13.26 20.90 9.72
C SER A 119 14.00 20.85 8.37
N LEU A 120 13.46 20.14 7.38
CA LEU A 120 13.98 20.02 6.01
C LEU A 120 13.07 20.66 4.96
N GLY A 121 12.02 21.38 5.37
CA GLY A 121 10.96 21.88 4.50
C GLY A 121 9.85 20.85 4.21
N ARG A 122 8.85 21.24 3.42
CA ARG A 122 7.70 20.38 3.07
C ARG A 122 7.90 19.54 1.80
N SER A 123 9.02 19.70 1.12
CA SER A 123 9.37 18.92 -0.07
C SER A 123 10.65 18.13 0.22
N LEU A 124 10.55 16.82 0.25
CA LEU A 124 11.64 15.93 0.64
C LEU A 124 12.10 15.08 -0.54
N THR A 125 13.42 14.92 -0.63
CA THR A 125 14.06 13.97 -1.55
C THR A 125 14.41 12.67 -0.86
N THR A 126 14.78 11.63 -1.61
CA THR A 126 15.34 10.38 -1.04
C THR A 126 16.55 10.62 -0.14
N ALA A 127 17.38 11.63 -0.43
CA ALA A 127 18.49 12.02 0.42
C ALA A 127 18.01 12.61 1.77
N SER A 128 16.91 13.37 1.74
CA SER A 128 16.25 13.92 2.92
C SER A 128 15.69 12.80 3.81
N LEU A 129 15.05 11.79 3.23
CA LEU A 129 14.56 10.61 3.96
C LEU A 129 15.70 9.88 4.68
N ARG A 130 16.84 9.63 4.02
CA ARG A 130 18.01 9.01 4.66
C ARG A 130 18.59 9.88 5.79
N ARG A 131 18.50 11.21 5.69
CA ARG A 131 18.91 12.13 6.75
C ARG A 131 17.96 12.08 7.95
N LEU A 132 16.65 12.03 7.72
CA LEU A 132 15.65 11.83 8.77
C LEU A 132 15.81 10.46 9.44
N ALA A 133 16.06 9.40 8.67
CA ALA A 133 16.33 8.07 9.20
C ALA A 133 17.59 8.03 10.10
N ARG A 134 18.67 8.74 9.74
CA ARG A 134 19.84 8.89 10.62
C ARG A 134 19.51 9.61 11.92
N ARG A 135 18.67 10.65 11.86
CA ARG A 135 18.22 11.38 13.04
C ARG A 135 17.35 10.49 13.92
N ALA A 136 16.40 9.75 13.33
CA ALA A 136 15.60 8.75 14.02
C ALA A 136 16.45 7.65 14.66
N ALA A 137 17.58 7.27 14.05
CA ALA A 137 18.48 6.28 14.65
C ALA A 137 19.21 6.82 15.89
N GLY A 138 19.46 8.14 16.00
CA GLY A 138 20.14 8.77 17.14
C GLY A 138 21.63 8.39 17.32
N GLY A 139 22.17 7.49 16.50
CA GLY A 139 23.52 6.94 16.62
C GLY A 139 23.68 5.64 15.81
N PRO A 140 24.80 4.93 15.93
CA PRO A 140 24.92 3.56 15.46
C PRO A 140 23.89 2.68 16.18
N ILE A 141 22.99 2.05 15.41
CA ILE A 141 21.97 1.15 15.94
C ILE A 141 22.26 -0.29 15.56
N LYS A 142 21.99 -1.21 16.49
CA LYS A 142 22.11 -2.66 16.29
C LYS A 142 20.75 -3.29 16.57
N ASN A 143 20.32 -4.22 15.72
CA ASN A 143 18.99 -4.85 15.81
C ASN A 143 17.87 -3.81 15.92
N ALA A 144 17.98 -2.74 15.15
CA ALA A 144 16.97 -1.68 15.13
C ALA A 144 16.72 -1.22 13.70
N ILE A 145 15.56 -0.62 13.50
CA ILE A 145 15.09 -0.05 12.24
C ILE A 145 14.73 1.41 12.54
N ALA A 146 15.09 2.33 11.63
CA ALA A 146 14.60 3.70 11.70
C ALA A 146 13.32 3.83 10.87
N ALA A 147 12.23 4.34 11.43
CA ALA A 147 10.99 4.64 10.74
C ALA A 147 10.79 6.15 10.63
N VAL A 148 10.41 6.62 9.44
CA VAL A 148 10.05 8.02 9.20
C VAL A 148 8.61 8.05 8.68
N PHE A 149 7.73 8.75 9.38
CA PHE A 149 6.35 8.98 8.93
C PHE A 149 6.19 10.45 8.56
N THR A 150 5.69 10.76 7.37
CA THR A 150 5.45 12.14 6.94
C THR A 150 3.95 12.47 6.95
N SER A 151 3.58 13.64 7.47
CA SER A 151 2.19 14.11 7.47
C SER A 151 1.68 14.39 6.06
N ALA A 152 0.37 14.53 5.90
CA ALA A 152 -0.29 14.62 4.59
C ALA A 152 0.16 15.84 3.75
N ASP A 153 0.60 16.90 4.41
CA ASP A 153 1.07 18.14 3.79
C ASP A 153 2.56 18.14 3.40
N VAL A 154 3.21 16.97 3.38
CA VAL A 154 4.61 16.81 2.98
C VAL A 154 4.68 16.09 1.62
N ALA A 155 5.26 16.75 0.64
CA ALA A 155 5.60 16.17 -0.65
C ALA A 155 6.92 15.41 -0.55
N VAL A 156 6.98 14.21 -1.13
CA VAL A 156 8.20 13.40 -1.19
C VAL A 156 8.39 12.89 -2.61
N ASP A 157 9.61 12.96 -3.14
CA ASP A 157 9.93 12.49 -4.50
C ASP A 157 9.45 11.04 -4.70
N GLY A 158 8.63 10.82 -5.73
CA GLY A 158 8.09 9.50 -6.09
C GLY A 158 6.88 9.04 -5.26
N PHE A 159 6.50 9.77 -4.21
CA PHE A 159 5.26 9.50 -3.49
C PHE A 159 4.07 9.64 -4.43
N CYS A 160 3.09 8.73 -4.33
CA CYS A 160 1.90 8.73 -5.19
C CYS A 160 2.15 8.49 -6.69
N MET A 161 3.38 8.15 -7.09
CA MET A 161 3.71 7.83 -8.47
C MET A 161 4.30 6.44 -8.57
N SER A 162 5.36 6.18 -7.79
CA SER A 162 6.10 4.92 -7.82
C SER A 162 5.95 4.12 -6.53
N SER A 163 5.69 4.78 -5.40
CA SER A 163 5.42 4.10 -4.14
C SER A 163 4.64 4.95 -3.14
N CYS A 164 4.12 4.30 -2.11
CA CYS A 164 3.44 4.92 -0.96
C CYS A 164 4.35 5.01 0.28
N GLY A 165 5.57 4.53 0.12
CA GLY A 165 6.58 4.36 1.13
C GLY A 165 7.73 3.53 0.56
N VAL A 166 8.87 3.53 1.24
CA VAL A 166 10.02 2.71 0.84
C VAL A 166 10.66 2.11 2.07
N HIS A 167 11.32 0.98 1.88
CA HIS A 167 12.37 0.59 2.80
C HIS A 167 13.69 0.52 2.08
N GLY A 168 14.77 0.59 2.85
CA GLY A 168 16.10 0.45 2.31
C GLY A 168 17.13 0.62 3.41
N ALA A 169 18.33 1.04 3.01
CA ALA A 169 19.42 1.21 3.94
C ALA A 169 19.96 2.64 3.99
N ALA A 170 20.31 3.05 5.19
CA ALA A 170 21.09 4.24 5.47
C ALA A 170 22.41 3.84 6.15
N ARG A 171 23.33 4.81 6.28
CA ARG A 171 24.60 4.65 7.00
C ARG A 171 24.70 5.72 8.08
N ASN A 172 25.11 5.33 9.28
CA ASN A 172 25.47 6.26 10.36
C ASN A 172 26.86 5.86 10.88
N SER A 173 27.80 6.80 10.89
CA SER A 173 29.20 6.55 11.28
C SER A 173 29.81 5.29 10.63
N GLY A 174 29.57 5.09 9.33
CA GLY A 174 30.04 3.92 8.57
C GLY A 174 29.21 2.64 8.74
N VAL A 175 28.36 2.54 9.76
CA VAL A 175 27.50 1.39 10.02
C VAL A 175 26.21 1.47 9.19
N LYS A 176 25.93 0.43 8.41
CA LYS A 176 24.70 0.32 7.62
C LYS A 176 23.55 -0.16 8.51
N PHE A 177 22.38 0.45 8.36
CA PHE A 177 21.17 0.07 9.10
C PHE A 177 19.93 0.17 8.19
N PRO A 178 18.88 -0.62 8.44
CA PRO A 178 17.64 -0.57 7.68
C PRO A 178 16.77 0.61 8.12
N TYR A 179 16.04 1.20 7.18
CA TYR A 179 15.04 2.22 7.48
C TYR A 179 13.79 2.05 6.63
N ILE A 180 12.68 2.58 7.13
CA ILE A 180 11.37 2.65 6.49
C ILE A 180 10.97 4.11 6.41
N TRP A 181 10.34 4.50 5.30
CA TRP A 181 9.54 5.71 5.21
C TRP A 181 8.14 5.38 4.71
N VAL A 182 7.11 6.00 5.30
CA VAL A 182 5.72 5.93 4.82
C VAL A 182 5.14 7.34 4.78
N GLY A 183 4.48 7.67 3.66
CA GLY A 183 3.78 8.93 3.50
C GLY A 183 2.29 8.83 3.82
N ASN A 184 1.72 9.88 4.43
CA ASN A 184 0.28 10.01 4.57
C ASN A 184 -0.35 10.48 3.24
N ALA A 185 -1.13 9.61 2.61
CA ALA A 185 -1.69 9.86 1.28
C ALA A 185 -3.03 10.61 1.26
N ALA A 186 -3.58 10.99 2.43
CA ALA A 186 -4.94 11.50 2.57
C ALA A 186 -5.30 12.62 1.58
N VAL A 187 -4.34 13.48 1.22
CA VAL A 187 -4.57 14.64 0.36
C VAL A 187 -3.97 14.52 -1.04
N GLN A 188 -2.97 13.65 -1.25
CA GLN A 188 -2.22 13.58 -2.52
C GLN A 188 -2.74 12.47 -3.44
N CYS A 189 -2.97 11.27 -2.90
CA CYS A 189 -3.37 10.10 -3.69
C CYS A 189 -4.06 9.02 -2.84
N PRO A 190 -5.14 9.35 -2.11
CA PRO A 190 -5.78 8.39 -1.24
C PRO A 190 -6.21 7.12 -2.00
N GLY A 191 -6.70 7.26 -3.23
CA GLY A 191 -7.10 6.14 -4.08
C GLY A 191 -6.00 5.14 -4.47
N GLN A 192 -4.72 5.53 -4.38
CA GLN A 192 -3.60 4.65 -4.70
C GLN A 192 -2.97 4.08 -3.44
N CYS A 193 -2.76 4.91 -2.43
CA CYS A 193 -1.97 4.55 -1.24
C CYS A 193 -2.81 4.25 0.01
N ALA A 194 -4.12 4.48 -0.04
CA ALA A 194 -5.07 4.09 1.00
C ALA A 194 -6.20 3.20 0.44
N TRP A 195 -6.04 2.64 -0.76
CA TRP A 195 -6.92 1.59 -1.26
C TRP A 195 -6.89 0.38 -0.30
N PRO A 196 -8.04 -0.22 0.07
CA PRO A 196 -9.40 -0.03 -0.48
C PRO A 196 -10.30 0.95 0.31
N TYR A 197 -9.76 1.77 1.21
CA TYR A 197 -10.52 2.81 1.94
C TYR A 197 -10.72 4.11 1.16
N ALA A 198 -10.05 4.24 0.02
CA ALA A 198 -10.34 5.26 -0.97
C ALA A 198 -10.33 4.64 -2.37
N LEU A 199 -11.20 5.16 -3.23
CA LEU A 199 -11.36 4.65 -4.59
C LEU A 199 -10.17 5.08 -5.45
N PRO A 200 -9.62 4.17 -6.27
CA PRO A 200 -8.60 4.53 -7.25
C PRO A 200 -9.23 5.43 -8.32
N GLU A 201 -8.41 6.22 -9.01
CA GLU A 201 -8.85 7.07 -10.12
C GLU A 201 -9.51 6.26 -11.24
N TYR A 202 -9.02 5.03 -11.45
CA TYR A 202 -9.57 4.08 -12.41
C TYR A 202 -9.93 2.78 -11.70
N GLY A 203 -11.17 2.32 -11.85
CA GLY A 203 -11.67 1.10 -11.24
C GLY A 203 -13.03 0.67 -11.79
N PRO A 204 -13.55 -0.49 -11.35
CA PRO A 204 -14.88 -0.95 -11.74
C PRO A 204 -15.96 0.09 -11.37
N PRO A 205 -16.88 0.43 -12.29
CA PRO A 205 -17.98 1.34 -11.98
C PRO A 205 -18.84 0.83 -10.82
N GLY A 206 -19.24 1.73 -9.92
CA GLY A 206 -20.14 1.41 -8.79
C GLY A 206 -19.47 0.79 -7.57
N ALA A 207 -18.14 0.65 -7.53
CA ALA A 207 -17.42 0.28 -6.32
C ALA A 207 -17.50 1.41 -5.27
N ALA A 208 -17.76 1.04 -4.01
CA ALA A 208 -17.65 1.94 -2.88
C ALA A 208 -16.37 1.65 -2.09
N PRO A 209 -15.70 2.67 -1.52
CA PRO A 209 -14.57 2.42 -0.63
C PRO A 209 -15.06 1.68 0.62
N LEU A 210 -14.16 0.91 1.23
CA LEU A 210 -14.40 0.35 2.55
C LEU A 210 -14.51 1.45 3.60
N VAL A 211 -15.13 1.13 4.74
CA VAL A 211 -15.21 2.05 5.89
C VAL A 211 -13.96 1.89 6.76
N ALA A 212 -13.20 2.96 6.92
CA ALA A 212 -11.96 3.01 7.69
C ALA A 212 -12.20 2.79 9.21
N PRO A 213 -11.58 1.79 9.85
CA PRO A 213 -11.71 1.55 11.29
C PRO A 213 -11.37 2.74 12.18
N SER A 214 -10.34 3.52 11.83
CA SER A 214 -9.95 4.72 12.59
C SER A 214 -10.79 5.96 12.25
N GLY A 215 -11.59 5.91 11.20
CA GLY A 215 -12.22 7.08 10.59
C GLY A 215 -11.27 8.00 9.82
N ASP A 216 -9.98 7.65 9.71
CA ASP A 216 -8.96 8.42 9.00
C ASP A 216 -8.32 7.57 7.88
N VAL A 217 -8.75 7.83 6.64
CA VAL A 217 -8.24 7.13 5.44
C VAL A 217 -6.73 7.25 5.28
N GLY A 218 -6.13 8.37 5.69
CA GLY A 218 -4.68 8.57 5.64
C GLY A 218 -3.95 7.65 6.60
N VAL A 219 -4.48 7.45 7.81
CA VAL A 219 -3.95 6.50 8.79
C VAL A 219 -4.06 5.07 8.29
N GLU A 220 -5.20 4.68 7.70
CA GLU A 220 -5.34 3.34 7.14
C GLU A 220 -4.33 3.08 6.03
N GLY A 221 -4.11 4.05 5.15
CA GLY A 221 -3.07 3.98 4.13
C GLY A 221 -1.68 3.83 4.74
N ILE A 222 -1.35 4.57 5.81
CA ILE A 222 -0.07 4.40 6.51
C ILE A 222 0.06 3.00 7.10
N VAL A 223 -0.99 2.45 7.73
CA VAL A 223 -0.95 1.11 8.33
C VAL A 223 -0.74 0.03 7.27
N ILE A 224 -1.49 0.07 6.15
CA ILE A 224 -1.35 -0.89 5.04
C ILE A 224 0.07 -0.86 4.47
N ASN A 225 0.62 0.33 4.24
CA ASN A 225 1.97 0.49 3.68
C ASN A 225 3.06 0.15 4.71
N LEU A 226 2.86 0.47 5.98
CA LEU A 226 3.78 0.09 7.05
C LEU A 226 3.82 -1.44 7.21
N ALA A 227 2.68 -2.13 7.17
CA ALA A 227 2.61 -3.59 7.17
C ALA A 227 3.42 -4.16 6.00
N THR A 228 3.20 -3.63 4.79
CA THR A 228 3.95 -4.02 3.59
C THR A 228 5.46 -3.88 3.76
N LEU A 229 5.90 -2.71 4.24
CA LEU A 229 7.32 -2.39 4.31
C LEU A 229 8.02 -3.04 5.51
N ILE A 230 7.36 -3.22 6.65
CA ILE A 230 7.99 -3.83 7.82
C ILE A 230 8.23 -5.33 7.61
N ALA A 231 7.32 -6.02 6.92
CA ALA A 231 7.54 -7.39 6.47
C ALA A 231 8.71 -7.44 5.45
N GLY A 232 8.70 -6.56 4.45
CA GLY A 232 9.77 -6.43 3.46
C GLY A 232 11.14 -6.17 4.09
N VAL A 233 11.24 -5.28 5.08
CA VAL A 233 12.49 -5.00 5.82
C VAL A 233 12.98 -6.21 6.58
N VAL A 234 12.10 -6.99 7.19
CA VAL A 234 12.54 -8.16 7.96
C VAL A 234 13.01 -9.29 7.03
N THR A 235 12.34 -9.48 5.90
CA THR A 235 12.64 -10.55 4.94
C THR A 235 13.63 -10.14 3.83
N ASN A 236 13.92 -8.86 3.65
CA ASN A 236 14.82 -8.32 2.63
C ASN A 236 15.43 -6.95 3.00
N PRO A 237 16.09 -6.79 4.17
CA PRO A 237 16.54 -5.48 4.67
C PRO A 237 17.51 -4.74 3.75
N TYR A 238 18.22 -5.45 2.88
CA TYR A 238 19.34 -4.93 2.09
C TYR A 238 19.30 -5.31 0.60
N GLY A 239 18.14 -5.75 0.10
CA GLY A 239 17.97 -6.12 -1.32
C GLY A 239 18.62 -7.44 -1.71
N ARG A 240 18.85 -8.34 -0.75
CA ARG A 240 19.46 -9.67 -0.94
C ARG A 240 18.77 -10.79 -0.15
N GLY A 241 17.61 -10.52 0.44
CA GLY A 241 16.78 -11.49 1.14
C GLY A 241 15.82 -12.22 0.20
N TYR A 242 14.53 -12.20 0.50
CA TYR A 242 13.48 -12.87 -0.29
C TYR A 242 12.82 -11.91 -1.29
N PHE A 243 12.95 -12.21 -2.59
CA PHE A 243 12.21 -11.51 -3.64
C PHE A 243 12.15 -12.27 -4.97
N GLN A 244 11.22 -11.86 -5.83
CA GLN A 244 11.09 -12.26 -7.24
C GLN A 244 11.18 -11.03 -8.15
N GLY A 245 11.68 -11.23 -9.37
CA GLY A 245 11.81 -10.17 -10.38
C GLY A 245 13.14 -9.41 -10.29
N PRO A 246 13.29 -8.31 -11.05
CA PRO A 246 14.52 -7.52 -11.08
C PRO A 246 14.81 -6.86 -9.73
N ALA A 247 16.08 -6.81 -9.33
CA ALA A 247 16.50 -6.16 -8.08
C ALA A 247 16.16 -4.65 -8.02
N ALA A 248 15.91 -4.01 -9.16
CA ALA A 248 15.48 -2.62 -9.23
C ALA A 248 13.99 -2.41 -8.89
N ALA A 249 13.17 -3.47 -9.00
CA ALA A 249 11.74 -3.46 -8.69
C ALA A 249 11.30 -4.85 -8.17
N PRO A 250 11.81 -5.27 -7.00
CA PRO A 250 11.56 -6.61 -6.48
C PRO A 250 10.11 -6.74 -5.96
N LEU A 251 9.47 -7.87 -6.29
CA LEU A 251 8.31 -8.36 -5.56
C LEU A 251 8.79 -9.10 -4.32
N GLU A 252 8.41 -8.63 -3.14
CA GLU A 252 8.82 -9.11 -1.83
C GLU A 252 7.64 -9.73 -1.08
N ALA A 253 7.85 -10.12 0.18
CA ALA A 253 6.89 -10.86 1.02
C ALA A 253 5.44 -10.36 0.89
N VAL A 254 5.22 -9.05 0.89
CA VAL A 254 3.87 -8.47 0.81
C VAL A 254 3.59 -7.81 -0.55
N THR A 255 4.58 -7.18 -1.19
CA THR A 255 4.37 -6.55 -2.50
C THR A 255 4.06 -7.56 -3.60
N ALA A 256 4.48 -8.81 -3.44
CA ALA A 256 4.05 -9.93 -4.28
C ALA A 256 2.54 -10.25 -4.20
N CYS A 257 1.89 -9.83 -3.12
CA CYS A 257 0.48 -10.09 -2.81
C CYS A 257 -0.36 -8.81 -2.85
N THR A 258 0.11 -7.80 -3.57
CA THR A 258 -0.54 -6.49 -3.67
C THR A 258 -2.02 -6.63 -4.05
N GLY A 259 -2.88 -5.95 -3.30
CA GLY A 259 -4.31 -5.90 -3.55
C GLY A 259 -5.13 -7.05 -2.94
N ILE A 260 -4.47 -8.05 -2.35
CA ILE A 260 -5.13 -9.18 -1.69
C ILE A 260 -5.24 -8.89 -0.20
N PHE A 261 -6.46 -8.75 0.33
CA PHE A 261 -6.71 -8.54 1.76
C PHE A 261 -7.57 -9.66 2.38
N GLY A 262 -8.33 -10.38 1.56
CA GLY A 262 -9.16 -11.51 2.00
C GLY A 262 -9.38 -12.54 0.91
N SER A 263 -10.02 -13.64 1.27
CA SER A 263 -10.31 -14.73 0.36
C SER A 263 -11.12 -14.27 -0.87
N GLY A 264 -10.76 -14.78 -2.04
CA GLY A 264 -11.41 -14.45 -3.32
C GLY A 264 -11.09 -13.05 -3.86
N ALA A 265 -10.03 -12.39 -3.40
CA ALA A 265 -9.58 -11.12 -3.97
C ALA A 265 -9.23 -11.24 -5.46
N TYR A 266 -9.46 -10.17 -6.20
CA TYR A 266 -9.11 -10.01 -7.61
C TYR A 266 -8.92 -8.51 -7.92
N PRO A 267 -8.35 -8.12 -9.08
CA PRO A 267 -8.14 -6.71 -9.38
C PRO A 267 -9.41 -5.86 -9.23
N GLY A 268 -9.39 -4.88 -8.32
CA GLY A 268 -10.53 -4.02 -7.99
C GLY A 268 -11.41 -4.51 -6.83
N TYR A 269 -11.21 -5.73 -6.32
CA TYR A 269 -11.91 -6.27 -5.16
C TYR A 269 -10.93 -6.80 -4.10
N PRO A 270 -10.91 -6.23 -2.88
CA PRO A 270 -9.91 -6.59 -1.86
C PRO A 270 -10.07 -8.02 -1.30
N GLY A 271 -11.14 -8.73 -1.66
CA GLY A 271 -11.51 -10.01 -1.09
C GLY A 271 -12.57 -9.87 0.00
N LYS A 272 -12.99 -11.01 0.55
CA LYS A 272 -13.93 -11.03 1.68
C LYS A 272 -13.21 -10.60 2.95
N VAL A 273 -13.68 -9.52 3.55
CA VAL A 273 -13.14 -8.98 4.80
C VAL A 273 -14.24 -8.96 5.86
N LEU A 274 -13.87 -8.80 7.13
CA LEU A 274 -14.81 -8.67 8.23
C LEU A 274 -15.39 -7.26 8.25
N VAL A 275 -16.60 -7.14 8.81
CA VAL A 275 -17.29 -5.85 9.02
C VAL A 275 -17.71 -5.77 10.48
N ASP A 276 -17.35 -4.68 11.15
CA ASP A 276 -17.82 -4.39 12.50
C ASP A 276 -19.29 -3.94 12.45
N THR A 277 -20.15 -4.62 13.19
CA THR A 277 -21.61 -4.43 13.10
C THR A 277 -22.09 -3.11 13.69
N LYS A 278 -21.27 -2.42 14.49
CA LYS A 278 -21.64 -1.16 15.14
C LYS A 278 -21.20 0.05 14.32
N SER A 279 -19.97 0.01 13.83
CA SER A 279 -19.32 1.11 13.11
C SER A 279 -19.42 0.97 11.59
N GLY A 280 -19.66 -0.24 11.08
CA GLY A 280 -19.56 -0.56 9.65
C GLY A 280 -18.13 -0.67 9.15
N ALA A 281 -17.12 -0.52 10.03
CA ALA A 281 -15.71 -0.58 9.66
C ALA A 281 -15.35 -1.93 9.04
N SER A 282 -14.57 -1.91 7.97
CA SER A 282 -14.09 -3.14 7.33
C SER A 282 -12.64 -3.43 7.74
N TYR A 283 -12.35 -4.67 8.12
CA TYR A 283 -11.04 -5.07 8.65
C TYR A 283 -10.77 -6.56 8.40
N ASN A 284 -9.54 -7.00 8.62
CA ASN A 284 -9.21 -8.42 8.65
C ASN A 284 -8.34 -8.82 9.85
N ALA A 285 -7.91 -7.86 10.68
CA ALA A 285 -7.03 -8.11 11.81
C ALA A 285 -7.45 -7.29 13.03
N ARG A 286 -7.48 -7.92 14.20
CA ARG A 286 -7.60 -7.22 15.49
C ARG A 286 -6.24 -6.80 16.04
N GLY A 287 -6.22 -5.64 16.69
CA GLY A 287 -5.06 -5.07 17.36
C GLY A 287 -5.31 -4.79 18.84
N VAL A 288 -4.27 -4.29 19.51
CA VAL A 288 -4.37 -3.82 20.89
C VAL A 288 -5.34 -2.64 20.99
N ASN A 289 -5.80 -2.33 22.22
CA ASN A 289 -6.70 -1.20 22.48
C ASN A 289 -8.00 -1.22 21.66
N GLY A 290 -8.47 -2.41 21.27
CA GLY A 290 -9.70 -2.58 20.48
C GLY A 290 -9.59 -2.08 19.04
N ARG A 291 -8.37 -1.84 18.54
CA ARG A 291 -8.13 -1.41 17.16
C ARG A 291 -8.44 -2.53 16.18
N GLU A 292 -8.90 -2.15 15.00
CA GLU A 292 -9.09 -3.03 13.87
C GLU A 292 -8.25 -2.51 12.70
N TYR A 293 -7.65 -3.42 11.95
CA TYR A 293 -6.74 -3.12 10.84
C TYR A 293 -7.07 -3.97 9.63
N LEU A 294 -6.67 -3.46 8.47
CA LEU A 294 -6.67 -4.20 7.22
C LEU A 294 -5.23 -4.42 6.76
N LEU A 295 -4.80 -5.68 6.78
CA LEU A 295 -3.43 -6.07 6.48
C LEU A 295 -3.38 -6.83 5.15
N PRO A 296 -2.50 -6.45 4.23
CA PRO A 296 -2.35 -7.15 2.95
C PRO A 296 -1.89 -8.59 3.18
N ALA A 297 -2.25 -9.50 2.28
CA ALA A 297 -1.76 -10.86 2.31
C ALA A 297 -0.23 -10.89 2.26
N MET A 298 0.36 -11.89 2.88
CA MET A 298 1.80 -12.11 2.87
C MET A 298 2.08 -13.44 2.18
N TRP A 299 3.05 -13.47 1.28
CA TRP A 299 3.51 -14.71 0.68
C TRP A 299 4.07 -15.61 1.78
N ASP A 300 3.57 -16.83 1.86
CA ASP A 300 4.00 -17.82 2.84
C ASP A 300 4.95 -18.83 2.18
N PRO A 301 6.23 -18.89 2.61
CA PRO A 301 7.22 -19.82 2.06
C PRO A 301 6.88 -21.30 2.26
N LYS A 302 5.94 -21.64 3.16
CA LYS A 302 5.52 -23.04 3.40
C LYS A 302 4.49 -23.50 2.37
N THR A 303 3.57 -22.61 2.01
CA THR A 303 2.45 -22.93 1.12
C THR A 303 2.65 -22.41 -0.30
N PHE A 304 3.66 -21.56 -0.53
CA PHE A 304 3.94 -20.90 -1.80
C PHE A 304 2.77 -20.04 -2.33
N ASN A 305 1.93 -19.53 -1.42
CA ASN A 305 0.74 -18.74 -1.73
C ASN A 305 0.70 -17.45 -0.91
N CYS A 306 -0.06 -16.47 -1.38
CA CYS A 306 -0.42 -15.29 -0.60
C CYS A 306 -1.44 -15.67 0.48
N ALA A 307 -1.00 -15.70 1.73
CA ALA A 307 -1.83 -16.04 2.88
C ALA A 307 -2.66 -14.84 3.34
N THR A 308 -3.99 -14.99 3.35
CA THR A 308 -4.93 -14.05 3.97
C THR A 308 -5.30 -14.49 5.37
N LEU A 309 -5.75 -13.54 6.20
CA LEU A 309 -6.28 -13.85 7.53
C LEU A 309 -7.72 -14.39 7.51
N VAL A 310 -8.46 -14.08 6.42
CA VAL A 310 -9.90 -14.30 6.21
C VAL A 310 -10.17 -14.64 4.75
#